data_AF-A0A1R1PXC8-F1
#
_entry.id   AF-A0A1R1PXC8-F1
#
_cell.length_a   1.000
_cell.length_b   1.000
_cell.length_c   1.000
_cell.angle_alpha   90.00
_cell.angle_beta   90.00
_cell.angle_gamma   90.00
#
_symmetry.space_group_name_H-M   'P 1'
#
loop_
_entity.id
_entity.type
_entity.pdbx_description
1 polymer ?
#
loop_
_entity_poly.entity_id
_entity_poly.type
_entity_poly.pdbx_seq_one_letter_code
_entity_poly.pdbx_strand_id
1 'polypeptide(L)'
;MSEGSKVSSRKSGAKKGSQKYQNAFAYTHNRKSKLTKKIQEMPVDGLCARCTEQILWRKKYRKYKPLTTASKWQEPESQKNTNYGVVSNNINIEDLPEDEEHNLKQKLDGYKEREKRTILRKLNKGELDISEIPEKPGMYSSDEFSDSYDSEE
;
A
#
# COMPACT_ATOMS: atom_id res chain seq x y z
N MET A 1 44.55 -26.63 24.85
CA MET A 1 43.33 -26.01 24.31
C MET A 1 43.76 -24.78 23.54
N SER A 2 43.74 -24.81 22.21
CA SER A 2 43.96 -23.63 21.37
C SER A 2 42.89 -23.60 20.31
N GLU A 3 41.94 -22.69 20.48
CA GLU A 3 40.76 -22.51 19.65
C GLU A 3 41.15 -21.90 18.30
N GLY A 4 40.78 -22.58 17.21
CA GLY A 4 40.93 -22.07 15.86
C GLY A 4 39.97 -20.92 15.58
N SER A 5 40.50 -19.74 15.23
CA SER A 5 39.71 -18.59 14.82
C SER A 5 39.06 -18.87 13.46
N LYS A 6 37.72 -18.95 13.42
CA LYS A 6 36.92 -19.07 12.18
C LYS A 6 36.96 -17.75 11.42
N VAL A 7 37.86 -17.63 10.44
CA VAL A 7 37.81 -16.54 9.46
C VAL A 7 36.73 -16.88 8.42
N SER A 8 35.71 -16.01 8.30
CA SER A 8 34.65 -16.13 7.29
C SER A 8 35.25 -16.13 5.87
N SER A 9 34.97 -17.15 5.06
CA SER A 9 35.52 -17.28 3.70
C SER A 9 34.91 -16.33 2.66
N ARG A 10 34.08 -15.36 3.09
CA ARG A 10 33.57 -14.34 2.18
C ARG A 10 34.70 -13.37 1.86
N LYS A 11 35.27 -13.53 0.66
CA LYS A 11 36.19 -12.66 -0.09
C LYS A 11 35.95 -11.17 0.16
N SER A 12 36.36 -10.65 1.31
CA SER A 12 36.23 -9.23 1.70
C SER A 12 37.51 -8.45 1.44
N GLY A 13 38.59 -9.12 0.99
CA GLY A 13 39.89 -8.52 0.70
C GLY A 13 40.07 -7.98 -0.72
N ALA A 14 39.09 -8.10 -1.61
CA ALA A 14 39.19 -7.50 -2.94
C ALA A 14 38.98 -5.98 -2.82
N LYS A 15 40.06 -5.20 -2.93
CA LYS A 15 39.99 -3.73 -3.00
C LYS A 15 39.09 -3.37 -4.18
N LYS A 16 37.89 -2.87 -3.91
CA LYS A 16 37.00 -2.34 -4.95
C LYS A 16 37.73 -1.15 -5.60
N GLY A 17 38.09 -1.28 -6.87
CA GLY A 17 38.70 -0.19 -7.62
C GLY A 17 37.78 1.03 -7.66
N SER A 18 38.36 2.21 -7.84
CA SER A 18 37.57 3.42 -8.08
C SER A 18 36.63 3.21 -9.27
N GLN A 19 35.43 3.81 -9.22
CA GLN A 19 34.48 3.77 -10.34
C GLN A 19 35.19 4.14 -11.66
N LYS A 20 35.07 3.28 -12.69
CA LYS A 20 35.72 3.45 -14.00
C LYS A 20 35.40 4.79 -14.67
N TYR A 21 34.18 5.27 -14.45
CA TYR A 21 33.70 6.56 -14.93
C TYR A 21 33.39 7.44 -13.73
N GLN A 22 34.33 8.31 -13.37
CA GLN A 22 34.12 9.34 -12.36
C GLN A 22 33.38 10.53 -12.99
N ASN A 23 32.46 11.15 -12.26
CA ASN A 23 31.77 12.35 -12.72
C ASN A 23 32.79 13.49 -12.85
N ALA A 24 32.90 14.10 -14.04
CA ALA A 24 33.80 15.24 -14.28
C ALA A 24 33.39 16.49 -13.49
N PHE A 25 32.10 16.61 -13.15
CA PHE A 25 31.56 17.75 -12.42
C PHE A 25 30.76 17.26 -11.22
N ALA A 26 30.98 17.89 -10.08
CA ALA A 26 30.15 17.71 -8.91
C ALA A 26 28.83 18.48 -9.08
N TYR A 27 27.72 17.87 -8.69
CA TYR A 27 26.45 18.57 -8.65
C TYR A 27 26.52 19.77 -7.70
N THR A 28 26.26 20.97 -8.23
CA THR A 28 26.13 22.20 -7.44
C THR A 28 24.74 22.77 -7.61
N HIS A 29 24.15 23.24 -6.51
CA HIS A 29 22.82 23.82 -6.53
C HIS A 29 22.87 25.30 -6.93
N ASN A 30 21.86 25.77 -7.67
CA ASN A 30 21.74 27.19 -8.01
C ASN A 30 21.35 28.00 -6.76
N ARG A 31 22.32 28.74 -6.20
CA ARG A 31 22.13 29.59 -5.01
C ARG A 31 21.18 30.77 -5.24
N LYS A 32 21.00 31.21 -6.48
CA LYS A 32 20.19 32.40 -6.85
C LYS A 32 18.77 32.03 -7.31
N SER A 33 18.31 30.81 -7.06
CA SER A 33 16.95 30.39 -7.42
C SER A 33 15.88 31.18 -6.66
N LYS A 34 15.07 31.95 -7.39
CA LYS A 34 13.93 32.72 -6.85
C LYS A 34 12.88 31.80 -6.21
N LEU A 35 12.64 30.62 -6.79
CA LEU A 35 11.68 29.64 -6.26
C LEU A 35 12.14 29.08 -4.92
N THR A 36 13.42 28.76 -4.79
CA THR A 36 13.97 28.23 -3.54
C THR A 36 13.86 29.25 -2.40
N LYS A 37 14.10 30.53 -2.71
CA LYS A 37 13.94 31.62 -1.74
C LYS A 37 12.50 31.68 -1.22
N LYS A 38 11.52 31.71 -2.14
CA LYS A 38 10.08 31.66 -1.77
C LYS A 38 9.74 30.44 -0.92
N ILE A 39 10.25 29.26 -1.28
CA ILE A 39 10.01 28.03 -0.51
C ILE A 39 10.57 28.12 0.91
N GLN A 40 11.76 28.71 1.08
CA GLN A 40 12.37 28.88 2.40
C GLN A 40 11.57 29.86 3.27
N GLU A 41 11.06 30.94 2.68
CA GLU A 41 10.27 31.98 3.35
C GLU A 41 8.87 31.52 3.79
N MET A 42 8.26 30.54 3.12
CA MET A 42 6.92 30.04 3.52
C MET A 42 6.92 29.48 4.95
N PRO A 43 6.01 29.93 5.85
CA PRO A 43 5.90 29.36 7.19
C PRO A 43 5.42 27.90 7.14
N VAL A 44 5.77 27.13 8.17
CA VAL A 44 5.33 25.73 8.34
C VAL A 44 4.69 25.65 9.72
N ASP A 45 3.36 25.78 9.77
CA ASP A 45 2.54 25.82 10.96
C ASP A 45 1.35 24.84 10.87
N GLY A 46 0.66 24.62 11.99
CA GLY A 46 -0.55 23.78 12.03
C GLY A 46 -0.33 22.28 11.80
N LEU A 47 0.90 21.77 12.00
CA LEU A 47 1.28 20.40 11.68
C LEU A 47 1.87 19.67 12.89
N CYS A 48 1.75 18.34 12.90
CA CYS A 48 2.38 17.49 13.89
C CYS A 48 3.91 17.65 13.92
N ALA A 49 4.58 17.37 15.06
CA ALA A 49 6.05 17.49 15.17
C ALA A 49 6.79 16.70 14.08
N ARG A 50 6.43 15.42 13.91
CA ARG A 50 6.97 14.54 12.86
C ARG A 50 6.75 15.07 11.44
N CYS A 51 5.62 15.72 11.20
CA CYS A 51 5.24 16.28 9.90
C CYS A 51 6.07 17.53 9.61
N THR A 52 6.22 18.39 10.61
CA THR A 52 7.01 19.61 10.58
C THR A 52 8.48 19.29 10.30
N GLU A 53 9.05 18.31 10.99
CA GLU A 53 10.42 17.84 10.74
C GLU A 53 10.64 17.36 9.30
N GLN A 54 9.69 16.58 8.75
CA GLN A 54 9.76 16.14 7.35
C GLN A 54 9.75 17.31 6.38
N ILE A 55 8.86 18.28 6.56
CA ILE A 55 8.79 19.47 5.69
C ILE A 55 10.06 20.31 5.82
N LEU A 56 10.53 20.56 7.04
CA LEU A 56 11.76 21.32 7.30
C LEU A 56 12.98 20.64 6.67
N TRP A 57 13.10 19.32 6.77
CA TRP A 57 14.15 18.56 6.10
C TRP A 57 14.06 18.73 4.58
N ARG A 58 12.87 18.59 3.99
CA ARG A 58 12.69 18.77 2.53
C ARG A 58 13.01 20.20 2.09
N LYS A 59 12.67 21.22 2.89
CA LYS A 59 13.07 22.62 2.64
C LYS A 59 14.58 22.80 2.71
N LYS A 60 15.24 22.29 3.75
CA LYS A 60 16.70 22.35 3.95
C LYS A 60 17.47 21.77 2.76
N TYR A 61 17.02 20.61 2.26
CA TYR A 61 17.66 19.93 1.14
C TYR A 61 17.09 20.30 -0.23
N ARG A 62 16.22 21.33 -0.31
CA ARG A 62 15.62 21.81 -1.57
C ARG A 62 14.86 20.70 -2.35
N LYS A 63 14.28 19.74 -1.62
CA LYS A 63 13.48 18.61 -2.12
C LYS A 63 11.97 18.83 -1.91
N TYR A 64 11.57 20.00 -1.41
CA TYR A 64 10.17 20.35 -1.20
C TYR A 64 9.55 20.86 -2.50
N LYS A 65 8.43 20.24 -2.92
CA LYS A 65 7.62 20.69 -4.05
C LYS A 65 6.40 21.41 -3.46
N PRO A 66 6.20 22.72 -3.73
CA PRO A 66 5.02 23.42 -3.25
C PRO A 66 3.78 22.73 -3.80
N LEU A 67 2.84 22.43 -2.91
CA LEU A 67 1.56 21.82 -3.26
C LEU A 67 0.63 22.89 -3.79
N THR A 68 -0.09 22.60 -4.88
CA THR A 68 -1.13 23.46 -5.42
C THR A 68 -2.43 23.38 -4.62
N THR A 69 -2.65 22.26 -3.93
CA THR A 69 -3.81 22.02 -3.07
C THR A 69 -3.34 21.56 -1.68
N ALA A 70 -4.03 22.00 -0.63
CA ALA A 70 -3.73 21.55 0.73
C ALA A 70 -3.94 20.02 0.82
N SER A 71 -2.94 19.30 1.34
CA SER A 71 -3.06 17.86 1.57
C SER A 71 -3.81 17.61 2.88
N LYS A 72 -4.75 16.66 2.89
CA LYS A 72 -5.43 16.24 4.10
C LYS A 72 -4.42 15.60 5.05
N TRP A 73 -4.27 16.17 6.25
CA TRP A 73 -3.51 15.54 7.31
C TRP A 73 -4.26 14.29 7.78
N GLN A 74 -3.62 13.12 7.65
CA GLN A 74 -4.13 11.88 8.24
C GLN A 74 -3.49 11.74 9.61
N GLU A 75 -4.32 11.77 10.64
CA GLU A 75 -3.89 11.58 12.02
C GLU A 75 -3.25 10.19 12.15
N PRO A 76 -2.06 10.08 12.74
CA PRO A 76 -1.46 8.77 12.99
C PRO A 76 -2.38 7.98 13.92
N GLU A 77 -2.73 6.77 13.50
CA GLU A 77 -3.65 5.83 14.14
C GLU A 77 -3.30 5.43 15.59
N SER A 78 -2.19 5.93 16.13
CA SER A 78 -1.76 5.74 17.52
C SER A 78 -2.46 6.66 18.54
N GLN A 79 -3.39 7.53 18.12
CA GLN A 79 -4.23 8.36 19.01
C GLN A 79 -5.72 8.03 18.90
N LYS A 80 -6.08 6.83 18.43
CA LYS A 80 -7.45 6.31 18.54
C LYS A 80 -7.74 5.80 19.95
N ASN A 81 -7.69 6.69 20.94
CA ASN A 81 -8.33 6.49 22.24
C ASN A 81 -8.80 7.82 22.85
N THR A 82 -9.36 8.70 22.03
CA THR A 82 -10.30 9.68 22.58
C THR A 82 -11.65 9.44 21.96
N ASN A 83 -12.54 9.00 22.83
CA ASN A 83 -13.96 8.88 22.63
C ASN A 83 -14.53 10.29 22.38
N TYR A 84 -14.58 10.71 21.11
CA TYR A 84 -15.36 11.86 20.69
C TYR A 84 -16.03 11.52 19.37
N GLY A 85 -17.35 11.28 19.48
CA GLY A 85 -18.23 11.07 18.36
C GLY A 85 -18.27 12.28 17.44
N VAL A 86 -18.07 12.01 16.15
CA VAL A 86 -18.58 12.86 15.07
C VAL A 86 -19.38 11.94 14.17
N VAL A 87 -20.69 12.03 14.31
CA VAL A 87 -21.67 11.40 13.43
C VAL A 87 -21.56 12.11 12.07
N SER A 88 -20.97 11.44 11.10
CA SER A 88 -21.15 11.71 9.69
C SER A 88 -21.54 10.39 9.09
N ASN A 89 -22.73 10.34 8.50
CA ASN A 89 -23.42 9.17 7.97
C ASN A 89 -22.53 8.39 6.99
N ASN A 90 -21.69 7.53 7.55
CA ASN A 90 -21.22 6.31 6.91
C ASN A 90 -22.27 5.28 7.29
N ILE A 91 -22.92 4.67 6.30
CA ILE A 91 -23.66 3.45 6.54
C ILE A 91 -22.62 2.47 7.11
N ASN A 92 -22.74 2.16 8.40
CA ASN A 92 -21.96 1.09 9.01
C ASN A 92 -22.47 -0.20 8.37
N ILE A 93 -21.55 -0.99 7.84
CA ILE A 93 -21.86 -2.33 7.29
C ILE A 93 -22.45 -3.25 8.38
N GLU A 94 -22.30 -2.87 9.66
CA GLU A 94 -22.91 -3.51 10.83
C GLU A 94 -24.43 -3.24 10.98
N ASP A 95 -25.03 -2.37 10.14
CA ASP A 95 -26.47 -2.14 10.08
C ASP A 95 -27.17 -2.91 8.93
N LEU A 96 -26.44 -3.73 8.16
CA LEU A 96 -27.00 -4.61 7.15
C LEU A 96 -27.51 -5.90 7.82
N PRO A 97 -28.71 -6.40 7.45
CA PRO A 97 -29.30 -7.54 8.12
C PRO A 97 -28.43 -8.81 7.90
N GLU A 98 -28.30 -9.64 8.94
CA GLU A 98 -27.34 -10.75 9.01
C GLU A 98 -27.48 -11.76 7.83
N ASP A 99 -28.66 -11.83 7.24
CA ASP A 99 -29.01 -12.67 6.10
C ASP A 99 -28.34 -12.21 4.79
N GLU A 100 -28.17 -10.91 4.57
CA GLU A 100 -27.46 -10.39 3.39
C GLU A 100 -25.95 -10.65 3.45
N GLU A 101 -25.34 -10.57 4.64
CA GLU A 101 -23.92 -10.85 4.83
C GLU A 101 -23.60 -12.33 4.60
N HIS A 102 -24.46 -13.22 5.12
CA HIS A 102 -24.31 -14.66 4.92
C HIS A 102 -24.47 -15.05 3.45
N ASN A 103 -25.43 -14.45 2.74
CA ASN A 103 -25.65 -14.65 1.30
C ASN A 103 -24.44 -14.18 0.49
N LEU A 104 -23.89 -13.00 0.80
CA LEU A 104 -22.68 -12.46 0.17
C LEU A 104 -21.47 -13.37 0.38
N LYS A 105 -21.26 -13.86 1.61
CA LYS A 105 -20.16 -14.79 1.93
C LYS A 105 -20.29 -16.09 1.14
N GLN A 106 -21.48 -16.68 1.08
CA GLN A 106 -21.73 -17.89 0.30
C GLN A 106 -21.48 -17.69 -1.19
N LYS A 107 -21.98 -16.59 -1.78
CA LYS A 107 -21.75 -16.27 -3.20
C LYS A 107 -20.27 -16.04 -3.52
N LEU A 108 -19.51 -15.45 -2.59
CA LEU A 108 -18.10 -15.15 -2.79
C LEU A 108 -17.18 -16.36 -2.55
N ASP A 109 -17.61 -17.43 -1.91
CA ASP A 109 -16.73 -18.52 -1.48
C ASP A 109 -15.99 -19.19 -2.66
N GLY A 110 -16.66 -19.37 -3.81
CA GLY A 110 -16.12 -20.01 -5.01
C GLY A 110 -15.35 -19.12 -6.02
N TYR A 111 -15.21 -17.82 -5.74
CA TYR A 111 -14.52 -16.86 -6.62
C TYR A 111 -13.02 -16.77 -6.31
N LYS A 112 -12.18 -16.43 -7.30
CA LYS A 112 -10.76 -16.11 -7.03
C LYS A 112 -10.69 -14.78 -6.28
N GLU A 113 -9.71 -14.62 -5.40
CA GLU A 113 -9.54 -13.41 -4.57
C GLU A 113 -9.57 -12.10 -5.39
N ARG A 114 -9.00 -12.11 -6.60
CA ARG A 114 -9.05 -10.95 -7.52
C ARG A 114 -10.48 -10.58 -7.92
N GLU A 115 -11.32 -11.57 -8.17
CA GLU A 115 -12.72 -11.41 -8.56
C GLU A 115 -13.54 -10.95 -7.36
N LYS A 116 -13.34 -11.55 -6.18
CA LYS A 116 -13.96 -11.12 -4.91
C LYS A 116 -13.73 -9.63 -4.66
N ARG A 117 -12.48 -9.15 -4.80
CA ARG A 117 -12.11 -7.74 -4.62
C ARG A 117 -12.73 -6.80 -5.66
N THR A 118 -13.00 -7.30 -6.87
CA THR A 118 -13.64 -6.52 -7.93
C THR A 118 -15.14 -6.36 -7.64
N ILE A 119 -15.80 -7.43 -7.19
CA ILE A 119 -17.22 -7.44 -6.80
C ILE A 119 -17.45 -6.52 -5.59
N LEU A 120 -16.64 -6.65 -4.52
CA LEU A 120 -16.73 -5.80 -3.33
C LEU A 120 -16.58 -4.31 -3.63
N ARG A 121 -15.73 -3.95 -4.61
CA ARG A 121 -15.59 -2.54 -5.03
C ARG A 121 -16.84 -2.01 -5.73
N LYS A 122 -17.50 -2.84 -6.55
CA LYS A 122 -18.71 -2.45 -7.27
C LYS A 122 -19.90 -2.32 -6.32
N LEU A 123 -20.03 -3.23 -5.36
CA LEU A 123 -21.01 -3.13 -4.26
C LEU A 123 -20.82 -1.84 -3.46
N ASN A 124 -19.57 -1.55 -3.02
CA ASN A 124 -19.26 -0.31 -2.29
C ASN A 124 -19.50 0.97 -3.11
N LYS A 125 -19.54 0.86 -4.44
CA LYS A 125 -19.80 1.97 -5.35
C LYS A 125 -21.29 2.08 -5.72
N GLY A 126 -22.13 1.15 -5.28
CA GLY A 126 -23.55 1.06 -5.64
C GLY A 126 -23.78 0.74 -7.12
N GLU A 127 -22.78 0.17 -7.81
CA GLU A 127 -22.84 -0.15 -9.24
C GLU A 127 -23.35 -1.57 -9.52
N LEU A 128 -23.45 -2.40 -8.47
CA LEU A 128 -24.01 -3.75 -8.52
C LEU A 128 -24.82 -3.97 -7.27
N ASP A 129 -25.96 -4.64 -7.39
CA ASP A 129 -26.72 -5.15 -6.26
C ASP A 129 -26.30 -6.59 -5.91
N ILE A 130 -26.53 -7.02 -4.68
CA ILE A 130 -26.20 -8.37 -4.17
C ILE A 130 -26.92 -9.44 -5.01
N SER A 131 -28.12 -9.13 -5.48
CA SER A 131 -28.94 -9.99 -6.33
C SER A 131 -28.35 -10.18 -7.75
N GLU A 132 -27.55 -9.23 -8.23
CA GLU A 132 -27.00 -9.20 -9.59
C GLU A 132 -25.60 -9.82 -9.72
N ILE A 133 -25.03 -10.31 -8.61
CA ILE A 133 -23.76 -11.04 -8.66
C ILE A 133 -23.97 -12.30 -9.51
N PRO A 134 -23.27 -12.43 -10.66
CA PRO A 134 -23.48 -13.58 -11.53
C PRO A 134 -23.15 -14.86 -10.76
N GLU A 135 -24.00 -15.88 -10.90
CA GLU A 135 -23.61 -17.23 -10.50
C GLU A 135 -22.45 -17.68 -11.38
N LYS A 136 -21.42 -18.27 -10.78
CA LYS A 136 -20.23 -18.69 -11.52
C LYS A 136 -20.66 -19.66 -12.62
N PRO A 137 -20.32 -19.40 -13.91
CA PRO A 137 -20.62 -20.38 -14.96
C PRO A 137 -19.79 -21.64 -14.71
N GLY A 138 -20.49 -22.76 -14.49
CA GLY A 138 -20.01 -24.13 -14.62
C GLY A 138 -18.73 -24.46 -13.85
N MET A 139 -18.85 -24.75 -12.56
CA MET A 139 -17.90 -25.66 -11.93
C MET A 139 -18.28 -27.07 -12.41
N TYR A 140 -17.47 -27.63 -13.30
CA TYR A 140 -17.58 -29.01 -13.77
C TYR A 140 -17.70 -29.94 -12.55
N SER A 141 -18.80 -30.70 -12.50
CA SER A 141 -19.02 -31.70 -11.47
C SER A 141 -17.82 -32.66 -11.46
N SER A 142 -17.15 -32.80 -10.33
CA SER A 142 -16.02 -33.72 -10.22
C SER A 142 -16.45 -35.19 -10.21
N ASP A 143 -17.77 -35.46 -10.24
CA ASP A 143 -18.35 -36.80 -10.24
C ASP A 143 -18.47 -37.46 -11.64
N GLU A 144 -18.01 -36.79 -12.70
CA GLU A 144 -18.04 -37.35 -14.08
C GLU A 144 -16.70 -37.91 -14.60
N PHE A 145 -15.69 -38.08 -13.74
CA PHE A 145 -14.54 -38.94 -14.08
C PHE A 145 -14.81 -40.36 -13.57
N SER A 146 -15.74 -41.05 -14.24
CA SER A 146 -15.85 -42.50 -14.12
C SER A 146 -14.61 -43.11 -14.77
N ASP A 147 -13.66 -43.51 -13.92
CA ASP A 147 -12.44 -44.22 -14.26
C ASP A 147 -12.81 -45.61 -14.79
N SER A 148 -13.19 -45.68 -16.06
CA SER A 148 -13.32 -46.95 -16.78
C SER A 148 -11.90 -47.45 -17.09
N TYR A 149 -11.29 -48.08 -16.09
CA TYR A 149 -10.06 -48.85 -16.26
C TYR A 149 -10.33 -49.99 -17.24
N ASP A 150 -9.82 -49.83 -18.46
CA ASP A 150 -9.77 -50.85 -19.49
C ASP A 150 -8.77 -51.93 -19.05
N SER A 151 -9.31 -53.05 -18.56
CA SER A 151 -8.54 -54.27 -18.36
C SER A 151 -8.63 -55.08 -19.65
N GLU A 152 -7.63 -54.92 -20.52
CA GLU A 152 -7.35 -55.89 -21.58
C GLU A 152 -6.11 -56.72 -21.22
N GLU A 153 -6.21 -57.99 -21.64
CA GLU A 153 -5.48 -59.21 -21.32
C GLU A 153 -4.14 -59.36 -22.06
#